data_AF-A0A9D8UG65-F1
#
_entry.id   AF-A0A9D8UG65-F1
#
_cell.length_a   1.000
_cell.length_b   1.000
_cell.length_c   1.000
_cell.angle_alpha   90.00
_cell.angle_beta   90.00
_cell.angle_gamma   90.00
#
_symmetry.space_group_name_H-M   'P 1'
#
loop_
_entity.id
_entity.type
_entity.pdbx_description
1 polymer ?
#
loop_
_entity_poly.entity_id
_entity_poly.type
_entity_poly.pdbx_seq_one_letter_code
_entity_poly.pdbx_strand_id
1 'polypeptide(L)'
;MPEEFLYPVNPDRTVPWNSLPELPIHPELSEQLDIYKQLGRAKEALALLNGRSIAIPNQGILINAITLQEAKDSSAIENIFTTEDELYKAYSEDKANQPLTGTAKEVLRYREALWQGYHYLKKRQSFDDEYFIKVCNEIKETTEGYRSPVSRIYIRTAGSSPNTGKPVYTPPRGKGVIEAKMQNLIGFLNGVIDEPDEPLIKLAIAHYQFEVIHPFNDGNGRTGRIMMINYLCKEGLLDYPILFLSRYIMDHKQEYYDYLAGVSQRGDWKNWILYILKAIENTSRLTFDKIQDILTAKEDMLEIILKETSIRKPEDLVQALFTQPFTKVNHLTDVGIYAENTARDYLGKLVELRLVEKKEISGKHYYLNTELKRILAY
;
A
#
# COMPACT_ATOMS: atom_id res chain seq x y z
N MET A 1 -37.06 18.85 -19.57
CA MET A 1 -35.69 19.38 -19.73
C MET A 1 -34.78 18.16 -19.83
N PRO A 2 -33.77 18.14 -20.71
CA PRO A 2 -32.82 17.02 -20.70
C PRO A 2 -32.18 16.96 -19.30
N GLU A 3 -32.11 15.77 -18.69
CA GLU A 3 -31.39 15.57 -17.43
C GLU A 3 -29.97 16.10 -17.61
N GLU A 4 -29.63 17.15 -16.87
CA GLU A 4 -28.28 17.68 -16.84
C GLU A 4 -27.43 16.65 -16.09
N PHE A 5 -26.55 15.94 -16.81
CA PHE A 5 -25.68 14.96 -16.18
C PHE A 5 -24.78 15.68 -15.16
N LEU A 6 -24.94 15.33 -13.88
CA LEU A 6 -24.17 15.91 -12.77
C LEU A 6 -22.65 15.69 -12.89
N TYR A 7 -22.22 14.77 -13.75
CA TYR A 7 -20.83 14.54 -14.08
C TYR A 7 -20.66 14.35 -15.59
N PRO A 8 -19.87 15.19 -16.28
CA PRO A 8 -19.51 14.97 -17.67
C PRO A 8 -18.77 13.63 -17.81
N VAL A 9 -19.25 12.76 -18.70
CA VAL A 9 -18.60 11.47 -18.98
C VAL A 9 -17.59 11.59 -20.13
N ASN A 10 -16.65 10.67 -20.20
CA ASN A 10 -15.65 10.60 -21.27
C ASN A 10 -16.36 10.36 -22.62
N PRO A 11 -16.31 11.33 -23.55
CA PRO A 11 -17.04 11.25 -24.80
C PRO A 11 -16.43 10.26 -25.81
N ASP A 12 -15.12 10.00 -25.72
CA ASP A 12 -14.39 9.08 -26.61
C ASP A 12 -13.15 8.50 -25.92
N ARG A 13 -13.16 7.19 -25.71
CA ARG A 13 -12.10 6.44 -25.01
C ARG A 13 -10.76 6.41 -25.75
N THR A 14 -10.74 6.82 -27.01
CA THR A 14 -9.55 6.84 -27.88
C THR A 14 -8.90 8.23 -27.98
N VAL A 15 -9.60 9.26 -27.49
CA VAL A 15 -9.15 10.66 -27.51
C VAL A 15 -8.74 11.07 -26.10
N PRO A 16 -7.63 11.81 -25.92
CA PRO A 16 -7.26 12.35 -24.61
C PRO A 16 -8.39 13.15 -23.98
N TRP A 17 -8.82 12.76 -22.78
CA TRP A 17 -9.92 13.41 -22.09
C TRP A 17 -9.49 14.70 -21.39
N ASN A 18 -9.09 15.71 -22.17
CA ASN A 18 -8.59 16.99 -21.64
C ASN A 18 -9.67 17.79 -20.87
N SER A 19 -10.95 17.52 -21.16
CA SER A 19 -12.10 18.06 -20.44
C SER A 19 -12.50 17.24 -19.21
N LEU A 20 -11.61 16.36 -18.70
CA LEU A 20 -11.76 15.69 -17.41
C LEU A 20 -12.25 16.71 -16.37
N PRO A 21 -13.41 16.50 -15.74
CA PRO A 21 -13.96 17.43 -14.75
C PRO A 21 -12.97 17.73 -13.63
N GLU A 22 -12.87 19.00 -13.24
CA GLU A 22 -12.09 19.42 -12.07
C GLU A 22 -12.79 18.98 -10.79
N LEU A 23 -12.02 18.83 -9.71
CA LEU A 23 -12.56 18.70 -8.36
C LEU A 23 -12.98 20.09 -7.83
N PRO A 24 -14.02 20.16 -6.98
CA PRO A 24 -14.77 19.04 -6.40
C PRO A 24 -15.83 18.50 -7.36
N ILE A 25 -16.31 17.28 -7.11
CA ILE A 25 -17.46 16.73 -7.84
C ILE A 25 -18.77 17.28 -7.27
N HIS A 26 -19.87 17.20 -8.03
CA HIS A 26 -21.17 17.64 -7.53
C HIS A 26 -21.57 16.88 -6.25
N PRO A 27 -22.02 17.58 -5.17
CA PRO A 27 -22.28 16.95 -3.87
C PRO A 27 -23.23 15.75 -3.92
N GLU A 28 -24.30 15.80 -4.74
CA GLU A 28 -25.26 14.68 -4.90
C GLU A 28 -24.62 13.35 -5.35
N LEU A 29 -23.42 13.38 -5.94
CA LEU A 29 -22.69 12.19 -6.35
C LEU A 29 -21.99 11.49 -5.17
N SER A 30 -21.69 12.22 -4.11
CA SER A 30 -21.03 11.73 -2.88
C SER A 30 -21.95 11.70 -1.65
N GLU A 31 -22.97 12.55 -1.62
CA GLU A 31 -23.86 12.77 -0.47
C GLU A 31 -25.09 11.87 -0.51
N GLN A 32 -24.85 10.56 -0.55
CA GLN A 32 -25.91 9.55 -0.64
C GLN A 32 -25.99 8.73 0.64
N LEU A 33 -27.21 8.39 1.07
CA LEU A 33 -27.46 7.66 2.31
C LEU A 33 -26.66 6.34 2.40
N ASP A 34 -26.55 5.60 1.30
CA ASP A 34 -25.80 4.34 1.27
C ASP A 34 -24.30 4.56 1.48
N ILE A 35 -23.75 5.64 0.91
CA ILE A 35 -22.35 6.04 1.10
C ILE A 35 -22.12 6.35 2.57
N TYR A 36 -22.99 7.13 3.21
CA TYR A 36 -22.84 7.52 4.61
C TYR A 36 -23.00 6.32 5.58
N LYS A 37 -23.88 5.37 5.26
CA LYS A 37 -23.99 4.11 6.00
C LYS A 37 -22.70 3.28 5.91
N GLN A 38 -22.11 3.18 4.72
CA GLN A 38 -20.85 2.45 4.52
C GLN A 38 -19.66 3.20 5.14
N LEU A 39 -19.65 4.53 5.06
CA LEU A 39 -18.67 5.41 5.67
C LEU A 39 -18.60 5.19 7.19
N GLY A 40 -19.74 5.11 7.87
CA GLY A 40 -19.79 4.83 9.30
C GLY A 40 -19.04 3.54 9.68
N ARG A 41 -19.26 2.46 8.92
CA ARG A 41 -18.56 1.18 9.13
C ARG A 41 -17.06 1.27 8.83
N ALA A 42 -16.69 1.97 7.76
CA ALA A 42 -15.29 2.18 7.40
C ALA A 42 -14.54 2.98 8.47
N LYS A 43 -15.14 4.06 8.99
CA LYS A 43 -14.57 4.89 10.07
C LYS A 43 -14.42 4.09 11.36
N GLU A 44 -15.43 3.33 11.75
CA GLU A 44 -15.37 2.44 12.92
C GLU A 44 -14.20 1.46 12.81
N ALA A 45 -14.11 0.72 11.71
CA ALA A 45 -13.06 -0.26 11.49
C ALA A 45 -11.66 0.38 11.47
N LEU A 46 -11.52 1.53 10.80
CA LEU A 46 -10.25 2.26 10.72
C LEU A 46 -9.82 2.80 12.10
N ALA A 47 -10.76 3.32 12.89
CA ALA A 47 -10.49 3.81 14.24
C ALA A 47 -10.07 2.68 15.19
N LEU A 48 -10.69 1.49 15.09
CA LEU A 48 -10.28 0.29 15.83
C LEU A 48 -8.84 -0.11 15.48
N LEU A 49 -8.50 -0.13 14.19
CA LEU A 49 -7.13 -0.38 13.72
C LEU A 49 -6.16 0.66 14.28
N ASN A 50 -6.47 1.95 14.15
CA ASN A 50 -5.59 3.02 14.62
C ASN A 50 -5.34 2.91 16.14
N GLY A 51 -6.41 2.73 16.92
CA GLY A 51 -6.33 2.57 18.38
C GLY A 51 -5.49 1.38 18.81
N ARG A 52 -5.55 0.26 18.08
CA ARG A 52 -4.70 -0.92 18.36
C ARG A 52 -3.24 -0.66 18.01
N SER A 53 -2.99 0.12 16.95
CA SER A 53 -1.63 0.37 16.46
C SER A 53 -0.74 1.10 17.47
N ILE A 54 -1.33 1.99 18.27
CA ILE A 54 -0.64 2.75 19.32
C ILE A 54 -0.14 1.82 20.44
N ALA A 55 -0.88 0.75 20.72
CA ALA A 55 -0.58 -0.19 21.80
C ALA A 55 0.54 -1.19 21.47
N ILE A 56 1.06 -1.23 20.23
CA ILE A 56 2.09 -2.19 19.80
C ILE A 56 3.46 -1.78 20.38
N PRO A 57 4.11 -2.61 21.21
CA PRO A 57 5.48 -2.35 21.65
C PRO A 57 6.45 -2.49 20.47
N ASN A 58 7.35 -1.51 20.28
CA ASN A 58 8.28 -1.44 19.15
C ASN A 58 7.59 -1.48 17.77
N GLN A 59 6.72 -0.49 17.55
CA GLN A 59 5.86 -0.29 16.37
C GLN A 59 6.55 -0.59 15.03
N GLY A 60 7.82 -0.23 14.84
CA GLY A 60 8.54 -0.40 13.58
C GLY A 60 8.57 -1.84 13.03
N ILE A 61 8.46 -2.84 13.91
CA ILE A 61 8.60 -4.27 13.60
C ILE A 61 7.35 -4.83 12.93
N LEU A 62 6.18 -4.57 13.51
CA LEU A 62 4.90 -5.02 12.98
C LEU A 62 4.52 -4.25 11.70
N ILE A 63 4.83 -2.95 11.67
CA ILE A 63 4.61 -2.13 10.49
C ILE A 63 5.40 -2.66 9.29
N ASN A 64 6.63 -3.16 9.50
CA ASN A 64 7.44 -3.70 8.39
C ASN A 64 6.80 -4.91 7.72
N ALA A 65 6.29 -5.87 8.49
CA ALA A 65 5.67 -7.07 7.95
C ALA A 65 4.37 -6.75 7.18
N ILE A 66 3.54 -5.85 7.72
CA ILE A 66 2.27 -5.45 7.11
C ILE A 66 2.50 -4.61 5.85
N THR A 67 3.40 -3.63 5.90
CA THR A 67 3.74 -2.79 4.72
C THR A 67 4.33 -3.61 3.58
N LEU A 68 5.00 -4.71 3.88
CA LEU A 68 5.52 -5.62 2.87
C LEU A 68 4.43 -6.43 2.18
N GLN A 69 3.39 -6.85 2.91
CA GLN A 69 2.23 -7.51 2.31
C GLN A 69 1.44 -6.53 1.42
N GLU A 70 1.23 -5.31 1.89
CA GLU A 70 0.66 -4.23 1.06
C GLU A 70 1.46 -4.01 -0.22
N ALA A 71 2.79 -3.96 -0.13
CA ALA A 71 3.66 -3.81 -1.29
C ALA A 71 3.54 -4.95 -2.29
N LYS A 72 3.44 -6.19 -1.80
CA LYS A 72 3.29 -7.41 -2.60
C LYS A 72 1.98 -7.39 -3.38
N ASP A 73 0.85 -7.18 -2.70
CA ASP A 73 -0.47 -7.21 -3.35
C ASP A 73 -0.66 -6.00 -4.29
N SER A 74 -0.18 -4.82 -3.88
CA SER A 74 -0.20 -3.63 -4.73
C SER A 74 0.59 -3.83 -6.02
N SER A 75 1.71 -4.54 -5.96
CA SER A 75 2.53 -4.86 -7.13
C SER A 75 1.88 -5.97 -7.99
N ALA A 76 1.23 -6.95 -7.37
CA ALA A 76 0.51 -8.02 -8.07
C ALA A 76 -0.68 -7.50 -8.91
N ILE A 77 -1.31 -6.40 -8.48
CA ILE A 77 -2.32 -5.69 -9.29
C ILE A 77 -1.73 -5.25 -10.64
N GLU A 78 -0.47 -4.82 -10.66
CA GLU A 78 0.27 -4.45 -11.89
C GLU A 78 0.92 -5.65 -12.60
N ASN A 79 0.57 -6.89 -12.22
CA ASN A 79 1.15 -8.15 -12.71
C ASN A 79 2.65 -8.32 -12.37
N ILE A 80 3.13 -7.67 -11.32
CA ILE A 80 4.48 -7.86 -10.77
C ILE A 80 4.36 -8.87 -9.62
N PHE A 81 4.65 -10.13 -9.94
CA PHE A 81 4.54 -11.23 -8.98
C PHE A 81 5.89 -11.58 -8.37
N THR A 82 5.91 -11.78 -7.06
CA THR A 82 7.05 -12.33 -6.32
C THR A 82 6.53 -13.30 -5.26
N THR A 83 7.36 -14.27 -4.88
CA THR A 83 7.03 -15.15 -3.76
C THR A 83 7.40 -14.49 -2.43
N GLU A 84 6.77 -14.92 -1.34
CA GLU A 84 7.15 -14.44 0.00
C GLU A 84 8.60 -14.77 0.33
N ASP A 85 9.05 -15.99 -0.02
CA ASP A 85 10.41 -16.43 0.24
C ASP A 85 11.44 -15.57 -0.54
N GLU A 86 11.15 -15.21 -1.80
CA GLU A 86 11.98 -14.27 -2.57
C GLU A 86 11.98 -12.85 -1.96
N LEU A 87 10.82 -12.38 -1.52
CA LEU A 87 10.66 -11.03 -0.99
C LEU A 87 11.38 -10.86 0.35
N TYR A 88 11.18 -11.79 1.28
CA TYR A 88 11.88 -11.78 2.56
C TYR A 88 13.38 -12.05 2.40
N LYS A 89 13.77 -12.89 1.44
CA LYS A 89 15.18 -13.06 1.07
C LYS A 89 15.77 -11.74 0.59
N ALA A 90 15.11 -11.07 -0.35
CA ALA A 90 15.57 -9.79 -0.91
C ALA A 90 15.68 -8.72 0.17
N TYR A 91 14.76 -8.71 1.15
CA TYR A 91 14.80 -7.79 2.28
C TYR A 91 15.92 -8.12 3.28
N SER A 92 16.19 -9.41 3.49
CA SER A 92 17.24 -9.92 4.38
C SER A 92 18.65 -9.87 3.77
N GLU A 93 18.77 -9.55 2.48
CA GLU A 93 20.06 -9.43 1.80
C GLU A 93 20.57 -7.99 1.89
N ASP A 94 21.79 -7.88 2.40
CA ASP A 94 22.45 -6.59 2.59
C ASP A 94 22.59 -5.87 1.25
N LYS A 95 22.17 -4.59 1.20
CA LYS A 95 22.24 -3.74 0.00
C LYS A 95 23.67 -3.61 -0.56
N ALA A 96 24.68 -4.02 0.21
CA ALA A 96 26.09 -3.82 -0.08
C ALA A 96 26.73 -4.79 -1.09
N ASN A 97 26.18 -6.01 -1.31
CA ASN A 97 26.96 -7.05 -2.01
C ASN A 97 26.38 -7.59 -3.33
N GLN A 98 25.09 -7.40 -3.64
CA GLN A 98 24.54 -7.68 -4.97
C GLN A 98 23.39 -6.72 -5.29
N PRO A 99 23.36 -6.05 -6.45
CA PRO A 99 22.18 -5.30 -6.86
C PRO A 99 21.02 -6.30 -6.96
N LEU A 100 19.99 -6.08 -6.14
CA LEU A 100 18.74 -6.82 -6.25
C LEU A 100 18.26 -6.70 -7.71
N THR A 101 17.85 -7.81 -8.32
CA THR A 101 17.31 -7.83 -9.67
C THR A 101 16.00 -8.61 -9.66
N GLY A 102 15.06 -8.24 -10.53
CA GLY A 102 13.77 -8.91 -10.63
C GLY A 102 12.64 -8.28 -9.80
N THR A 103 11.52 -8.99 -9.75
CA THR A 103 10.23 -8.51 -9.22
C THR A 103 10.26 -8.21 -7.72
N ALA A 104 11.03 -8.98 -6.94
CA ALA A 104 11.20 -8.74 -5.50
C ALA A 104 11.78 -7.35 -5.19
N LYS A 105 12.75 -6.86 -5.98
CA LYS A 105 13.28 -5.49 -5.83
C LYS A 105 12.18 -4.46 -6.03
N GLU A 106 11.35 -4.65 -7.05
CA GLU A 106 10.28 -3.71 -7.36
C GLU A 106 9.22 -3.65 -6.27
N VAL A 107 8.91 -4.78 -5.63
CA VAL A 107 8.05 -4.82 -4.43
C VAL A 107 8.70 -4.10 -3.25
N LEU A 108 9.99 -4.30 -2.99
CA LEU A 108 10.68 -3.59 -1.90
C LEU A 108 10.72 -2.07 -2.15
N ARG A 109 10.90 -1.64 -3.40
CA ARG A 109 10.84 -0.22 -3.77
C ARG A 109 9.46 0.39 -3.51
N TYR A 110 8.37 -0.35 -3.69
CA TYR A 110 7.05 0.11 -3.28
C TYR A 110 6.99 0.39 -1.78
N ARG A 111 7.50 -0.54 -0.96
CA ARG A 111 7.55 -0.35 0.51
C ARG A 111 8.37 0.88 0.87
N GLU A 112 9.55 1.07 0.27
CA GLU A 112 10.38 2.25 0.52
C GLU A 112 9.66 3.54 0.09
N ALA A 113 8.97 3.54 -1.05
CA ALA A 113 8.18 4.67 -1.53
C ALA A 113 7.01 5.02 -0.60
N LEU A 114 6.33 4.01 -0.03
CA LEU A 114 5.28 4.19 0.96
C LEU A 114 5.81 4.94 2.19
N TRP A 115 6.92 4.46 2.76
CA TRP A 115 7.56 5.10 3.90
C TRP A 115 8.16 6.47 3.58
N GLN A 116 8.77 6.63 2.42
CA GLN A 116 9.30 7.91 1.96
C GLN A 116 8.19 8.95 1.87
N GLY A 117 7.05 8.60 1.27
CA GLY A 117 5.88 9.47 1.19
C GLY A 117 5.28 9.78 2.57
N TYR A 118 5.17 8.78 3.46
CA TYR A 118 4.74 8.99 4.84
C TYR A 118 5.62 10.02 5.57
N HIS A 119 6.95 9.85 5.50
CA HIS A 119 7.90 10.78 6.13
C HIS A 119 7.88 12.17 5.47
N TYR A 120 7.67 12.22 4.16
CA TYR A 120 7.52 13.47 3.42
C TYR A 120 6.35 14.29 3.98
N LEU A 121 5.16 13.66 4.09
CA LEU A 121 3.96 14.31 4.59
C LEU A 121 4.03 14.58 6.10
N LYS A 122 4.63 13.70 6.89
CA LYS A 122 4.82 13.95 8.33
C LYS A 122 5.62 15.24 8.59
N LYS A 123 6.61 15.54 7.74
CA LYS A 123 7.42 16.75 7.84
C LYS A 123 6.75 18.00 7.28
N ARG A 124 6.05 17.89 6.15
CA ARG A 124 5.50 19.05 5.41
C ARG A 124 4.04 19.34 5.68
N GLN A 125 3.27 18.33 6.09
CA GLN A 125 1.82 18.38 6.30
C GLN A 125 1.01 18.78 5.04
N SER A 126 1.60 18.62 3.85
CA SER A 126 0.96 18.92 2.58
C SER A 126 1.51 18.06 1.43
N PHE A 127 0.64 17.78 0.46
CA PHE A 127 1.00 17.24 -0.84
C PHE A 127 1.49 18.36 -1.76
N ASP A 128 2.41 18.03 -2.65
CA ASP A 128 2.86 18.86 -3.78
C ASP A 128 3.34 17.95 -4.92
N ASP A 129 3.78 18.53 -6.04
CA ASP A 129 4.31 17.74 -7.16
C ASP A 129 5.55 16.93 -6.75
N GLU A 130 6.37 17.45 -5.84
CA GLU A 130 7.60 16.79 -5.37
C GLU A 130 7.27 15.48 -4.65
N TYR A 131 6.20 15.43 -3.85
CA TYR A 131 5.70 14.19 -3.23
C TYR A 131 5.44 13.12 -4.31
N PHE A 132 4.62 13.44 -5.32
CA PHE A 132 4.21 12.46 -6.33
C PHE A 132 5.39 11.98 -7.17
N ILE A 133 6.26 12.92 -7.57
CA ILE A 133 7.46 12.62 -8.33
C ILE A 133 8.40 11.71 -7.52
N LYS A 134 8.65 12.02 -6.24
CA LYS A 134 9.52 11.20 -5.39
C LYS A 134 9.00 9.80 -5.18
N VAL A 135 7.72 9.66 -4.82
CA VAL A 135 7.09 8.35 -4.63
C VAL A 135 7.16 7.52 -5.90
N CYS A 136 6.82 8.09 -7.06
CA CYS A 136 6.91 7.37 -8.34
C CYS A 136 8.35 6.99 -8.70
N ASN A 137 9.29 7.90 -8.47
CA ASN A 137 10.72 7.71 -8.75
C ASN A 137 11.34 6.62 -7.88
N GLU A 138 10.95 6.53 -6.61
CA GLU A 138 11.36 5.45 -5.73
C GLU A 138 10.84 4.09 -6.22
N ILE A 139 9.56 4.00 -6.61
CA ILE A 139 8.97 2.76 -7.15
C ILE A 139 9.69 2.30 -8.42
N LYS A 140 9.90 3.23 -9.36
CA LYS A 140 10.39 2.94 -10.72
C LYS A 140 11.91 3.03 -10.89
N GLU A 141 12.63 3.48 -9.87
CA GLU A 141 14.09 3.74 -9.93
C GLU A 141 14.45 4.67 -11.11
N THR A 142 13.76 5.81 -11.17
CA THR A 142 13.93 6.82 -12.21
C THR A 142 14.07 8.22 -11.60
N THR A 143 14.42 9.20 -12.43
CA THR A 143 14.50 10.62 -12.06
C THR A 143 13.56 11.48 -12.90
N GLU A 144 12.63 10.85 -13.62
CA GLU A 144 11.64 11.53 -14.45
C GLU A 144 10.62 12.33 -13.61
N GLY A 145 10.02 13.33 -14.24
CA GLY A 145 8.85 14.04 -13.71
C GLY A 145 7.56 13.53 -14.35
N TYR A 146 6.55 14.40 -14.45
CA TYR A 146 5.36 14.09 -15.23
C TYR A 146 5.70 13.80 -16.70
N ARG A 147 4.90 12.93 -17.31
CA ARG A 147 5.11 12.49 -18.69
C ARG A 147 5.03 13.66 -19.67
N SER A 148 5.74 13.52 -20.79
CA SER A 148 5.79 14.53 -21.83
C SER A 148 4.41 14.91 -22.38
N PRO A 149 4.15 16.21 -22.69
CA PRO A 149 2.94 16.67 -23.36
C PRO A 149 2.60 15.96 -24.68
N VAL A 150 3.56 15.27 -25.30
CA VAL A 150 3.35 14.53 -26.55
C VAL A 150 3.22 13.01 -26.35
N SER A 151 3.38 12.50 -25.11
CA SER A 151 3.26 11.08 -24.80
C SER A 151 1.89 10.52 -25.16
N ARG A 152 1.84 9.43 -25.92
CA ARG A 152 0.61 8.77 -26.35
C ARG A 152 0.33 7.56 -25.46
N ILE A 153 -0.43 7.77 -24.39
CA ILE A 153 -0.83 6.70 -23.46
C ILE A 153 -2.24 6.22 -23.81
N TYR A 154 -2.42 4.91 -23.84
CA TYR A 154 -3.73 4.27 -23.97
C TYR A 154 -3.86 3.21 -22.87
N ILE A 155 -4.81 3.39 -21.97
CA ILE A 155 -5.15 2.36 -20.99
C ILE A 155 -6.04 1.34 -21.72
N ARG A 156 -5.61 0.09 -21.75
CA ARG A 156 -6.26 -0.98 -22.53
C ARG A 156 -6.81 -2.05 -21.62
N THR A 157 -7.84 -2.75 -22.10
CA THR A 157 -8.34 -3.98 -21.48
C THR A 157 -7.24 -5.05 -21.48
N ALA A 158 -6.90 -5.56 -20.30
CA ALA A 158 -6.05 -6.72 -20.12
C ALA A 158 -6.86 -8.04 -20.21
N GLY A 159 -6.19 -9.17 -20.43
CA GLY A 159 -6.81 -10.51 -20.42
C GLY A 159 -6.97 -11.16 -21.80
N SER A 160 -7.84 -12.17 -21.91
CA SER A 160 -8.01 -13.01 -23.12
C SER A 160 -9.39 -12.88 -23.79
N SER A 161 -10.11 -11.79 -23.50
CA SER A 161 -11.44 -11.50 -24.07
C SER A 161 -11.34 -11.04 -25.54
N PRO A 162 -12.40 -11.18 -26.36
CA PRO A 162 -12.46 -10.56 -27.69
C PRO A 162 -12.23 -9.04 -27.70
N ASN A 163 -12.37 -8.39 -26.54
CA ASN A 163 -12.12 -6.96 -26.37
C ASN A 163 -10.70 -6.63 -25.88
N THR A 164 -9.81 -7.61 -25.67
CA THR A 164 -8.43 -7.39 -25.24
C THR A 164 -7.71 -6.42 -26.17
N GLY A 165 -6.97 -5.47 -25.58
CA GLY A 165 -6.19 -4.50 -26.33
C GLY A 165 -6.99 -3.30 -26.87
N LYS A 166 -8.32 -3.26 -26.70
CA LYS A 166 -9.10 -2.05 -27.00
C LYS A 166 -8.81 -0.95 -25.96
N PRO A 167 -8.69 0.33 -26.38
CA PRO A 167 -8.59 1.44 -25.43
C PRO A 167 -9.85 1.51 -24.55
N VAL A 168 -9.66 1.39 -23.23
CA VAL A 168 -10.69 1.62 -22.21
C VAL A 168 -10.73 3.09 -21.83
N TYR A 169 -9.58 3.74 -21.86
CA TYR A 169 -9.42 5.13 -21.47
C TYR A 169 -8.15 5.74 -22.09
N THR A 170 -8.21 7.02 -22.45
CA THR A 170 -7.06 7.80 -22.93
C THR A 170 -6.89 9.03 -22.04
N PRO A 171 -5.83 9.10 -21.20
CA PRO A 171 -5.67 10.15 -20.21
C PRO A 171 -5.43 11.53 -20.84
N PRO A 172 -5.63 12.62 -20.08
CA PRO A 172 -5.38 13.99 -20.54
C PRO A 172 -3.97 14.15 -21.11
N ARG A 173 -3.81 14.97 -22.15
CA ARG A 173 -2.52 15.20 -22.81
C ARG A 173 -2.49 16.62 -23.38
N GLY A 174 -1.35 17.28 -23.21
CA GLY A 174 -1.08 18.58 -23.80
C GLY A 174 -0.16 19.38 -22.89
N LYS A 175 0.38 20.48 -23.42
CA LYS A 175 1.29 21.35 -22.67
C LYS A 175 0.51 22.01 -21.51
N GLY A 176 0.96 21.81 -20.27
CA GLY A 176 0.33 22.39 -19.08
C GLY A 176 -0.94 21.69 -18.60
N VAL A 177 -1.44 20.69 -19.33
CA VAL A 177 -2.71 20.02 -18.99
C VAL A 177 -2.56 19.12 -17.78
N ILE A 178 -1.49 18.32 -17.72
CA ILE A 178 -1.25 17.39 -16.60
C ILE A 178 -0.95 18.19 -15.35
N GLU A 179 -0.10 19.21 -15.47
CA GLU A 179 0.27 20.12 -14.39
C GLU A 179 -0.98 20.77 -13.79
N ALA A 180 -1.86 21.34 -14.62
CA ALA A 180 -3.10 21.96 -14.12
C ALA A 180 -4.01 20.96 -13.37
N LYS A 181 -4.19 19.75 -13.91
CA LYS A 181 -5.01 18.71 -13.26
C LYS A 181 -4.39 18.21 -11.96
N MET A 182 -3.07 18.06 -11.92
CA MET A 182 -2.35 17.70 -10.69
C MET A 182 -2.44 18.80 -9.65
N GLN A 183 -2.36 20.08 -10.04
CA GLN A 183 -2.57 21.20 -9.10
C GLN A 183 -3.99 21.20 -8.51
N ASN A 184 -5.02 20.92 -9.31
CA ASN A 184 -6.39 20.77 -8.80
C ASN A 184 -6.49 19.61 -7.79
N LEU A 185 -5.94 18.43 -8.13
CA LEU A 185 -5.88 17.29 -7.22
C LEU A 185 -5.11 17.57 -5.92
N ILE A 186 -3.96 18.23 -6.02
CA ILE A 186 -3.15 18.62 -4.86
C ILE A 186 -3.92 19.61 -3.97
N GLY A 187 -4.59 20.59 -4.57
CA GLY A 187 -5.47 21.52 -3.84
C GLY A 187 -6.58 20.80 -3.09
N PHE A 188 -7.18 19.77 -3.70
CA PHE A 188 -8.19 18.93 -3.08
C PHE A 188 -7.64 18.08 -1.92
N LEU A 189 -6.50 17.43 -2.09
CA LEU A 189 -5.84 16.65 -1.02
C LEU A 189 -5.34 17.50 0.16
N ASN A 190 -5.09 18.79 -0.08
CA ASN A 190 -4.64 19.74 0.94
C ASN A 190 -5.79 20.51 1.61
N GLY A 191 -7.04 20.28 1.23
CA GLY A 191 -8.20 21.00 1.79
C GLY A 191 -8.34 22.44 1.30
N VAL A 192 -7.63 22.84 0.23
CA VAL A 192 -7.89 24.12 -0.46
C VAL A 192 -9.24 24.06 -1.20
N ILE A 193 -9.62 22.86 -1.64
CA ILE A 193 -10.94 22.53 -2.16
C ILE A 193 -11.60 21.65 -1.10
N ASP A 194 -12.55 22.21 -0.35
CA ASP A 194 -12.96 21.58 0.91
C ASP A 194 -14.10 20.54 0.79
N GLU A 195 -14.87 20.55 -0.30
CA GLU A 195 -16.00 19.62 -0.46
C GLU A 195 -15.61 18.32 -1.18
N PRO A 196 -16.10 17.14 -0.74
CA PRO A 196 -16.80 16.91 0.53
C PRO A 196 -15.82 16.97 1.71
N ASP A 197 -16.27 17.42 2.88
CA ASP A 197 -15.39 17.54 4.07
C ASP A 197 -14.92 16.18 4.60
N GLU A 198 -15.60 15.08 4.26
CA GLU A 198 -15.31 13.76 4.80
C GLU A 198 -14.05 13.14 4.16
N PRO A 199 -12.96 12.89 4.93
CA PRO A 199 -11.68 12.48 4.37
C PRO A 199 -11.71 11.14 3.61
N LEU A 200 -12.51 10.16 4.06
CA LEU A 200 -12.56 8.87 3.36
C LEU A 200 -13.26 8.96 1.99
N ILE A 201 -14.21 9.88 1.85
CA ILE A 201 -14.85 10.16 0.57
C ILE A 201 -13.88 10.95 -0.33
N LYS A 202 -13.18 11.96 0.22
CA LYS A 202 -12.11 12.66 -0.49
C LYS A 202 -11.04 11.71 -1.00
N LEU A 203 -10.59 10.76 -0.18
CA LEU A 203 -9.61 9.75 -0.57
C LEU A 203 -10.08 8.95 -1.79
N ALA A 204 -11.34 8.48 -1.79
CA ALA A 204 -11.88 7.74 -2.93
C ALA A 204 -11.91 8.60 -4.20
N ILE A 205 -12.35 9.85 -4.09
CA ILE A 205 -12.41 10.81 -5.21
C ILE A 205 -11.01 11.12 -5.75
N ALA A 206 -10.07 11.44 -4.85
CA ALA A 206 -8.70 11.76 -5.18
C ALA A 206 -7.97 10.59 -5.84
N HIS A 207 -8.23 9.36 -5.38
CA HIS A 207 -7.65 8.17 -6.00
C HIS A 207 -8.12 7.99 -7.44
N TYR A 208 -9.44 8.09 -7.70
CA TYR A 208 -9.95 8.08 -9.07
C TYR A 208 -9.28 9.17 -9.91
N GLN A 209 -9.27 10.41 -9.41
CA GLN A 209 -8.74 11.56 -10.14
C GLN A 209 -7.27 11.35 -10.52
N PHE A 210 -6.45 10.84 -9.60
CA PHE A 210 -5.05 10.51 -9.85
C PHE A 210 -4.89 9.45 -10.96
N GLU A 211 -5.64 8.35 -10.87
CA GLU A 211 -5.59 7.26 -11.86
C GLU A 211 -5.95 7.74 -13.27
N VAL A 212 -6.96 8.61 -13.40
CA VAL A 212 -7.44 9.10 -14.69
C VAL A 212 -6.65 10.30 -15.23
N ILE A 213 -5.95 11.07 -14.39
CA ILE A 213 -4.91 12.01 -14.85
C ILE A 213 -3.74 11.23 -15.44
N HIS A 214 -3.36 10.13 -14.80
CA HIS A 214 -2.27 9.25 -15.21
C HIS A 214 -0.98 10.04 -15.51
N PRO A 215 -0.42 10.75 -14.51
CA PRO A 215 0.61 11.78 -14.75
C PRO A 215 1.99 11.23 -15.14
N PHE A 216 2.28 9.96 -14.91
CA PHE A 216 3.59 9.35 -15.18
C PHE A 216 3.55 8.39 -16.37
N ASN A 217 4.72 8.06 -16.93
CA ASN A 217 4.85 7.06 -18.01
C ASN A 217 4.56 5.63 -17.51
N ASP A 218 4.89 5.33 -16.26
CA ASP A 218 4.64 4.07 -15.55
C ASP A 218 4.59 4.35 -14.03
N GLY A 219 4.05 3.43 -13.24
CA GLY A 219 3.99 3.53 -11.78
C GLY A 219 2.73 4.21 -11.23
N ASN A 220 1.82 4.69 -12.09
CA ASN A 220 0.60 5.40 -11.68
C ASN A 220 -0.23 4.62 -10.65
N GLY A 221 -0.67 3.40 -10.96
CA GLY A 221 -1.50 2.61 -10.04
C GLY A 221 -0.89 2.46 -8.64
N ARG A 222 0.41 2.18 -8.58
CA ARG A 222 1.14 2.02 -7.32
C ARG A 222 1.30 3.33 -6.56
N THR A 223 1.64 4.42 -7.24
CA THR A 223 1.70 5.75 -6.64
C THR A 223 0.34 6.21 -6.11
N GLY A 224 -0.74 5.91 -6.83
CA GLY A 224 -2.12 6.22 -6.43
C GLY A 224 -2.53 5.46 -5.16
N ARG A 225 -2.18 4.18 -5.05
CA ARG A 225 -2.44 3.37 -3.84
C ARG A 225 -1.60 3.82 -2.63
N ILE A 226 -0.34 4.17 -2.83
CA ILE A 226 0.50 4.79 -1.78
C ILE A 226 -0.10 6.12 -1.33
N MET A 227 -0.56 6.96 -2.26
CA MET A 227 -1.19 8.24 -1.94
C MET A 227 -2.39 8.06 -1.01
N MET A 228 -3.26 7.07 -1.24
CA MET A 228 -4.39 6.80 -0.35
C MET A 228 -3.95 6.54 1.09
N ILE A 229 -2.99 5.64 1.30
CA ILE A 229 -2.52 5.28 2.65
C ILE A 229 -1.83 6.47 3.31
N ASN A 230 -0.99 7.20 2.57
CA ASN A 230 -0.30 8.37 3.09
C ASN A 230 -1.26 9.55 3.38
N TYR A 231 -2.35 9.67 2.62
CA TYR A 231 -3.41 10.64 2.90
C TYR A 231 -4.11 10.31 4.23
N LEU A 232 -4.46 9.05 4.49
CA LEU A 232 -5.02 8.64 5.80
C LEU A 232 -4.10 9.04 6.96
N CYS A 233 -2.78 8.89 6.77
CA CYS A 233 -1.80 9.30 7.77
C CYS A 233 -1.70 10.81 7.95
N LYS A 234 -1.72 11.57 6.84
CA LYS A 234 -1.72 13.05 6.88
C LYS A 234 -2.94 13.59 7.63
N GLU A 235 -4.11 13.02 7.38
CA GLU A 235 -5.38 13.42 8.02
C GLU A 235 -5.51 12.93 9.47
N GLY A 236 -4.50 12.24 10.02
CA GLY A 236 -4.52 11.74 11.40
C GLY A 236 -5.51 10.60 11.64
N LEU A 237 -5.99 9.95 10.58
CA LEU A 237 -6.85 8.76 10.68
C LEU A 237 -6.05 7.49 10.96
N LEU A 238 -4.76 7.51 10.62
CA LEU A 238 -3.78 6.48 10.97
C LEU A 238 -2.47 7.13 11.43
N ASP A 239 -1.87 6.63 12.49
CA ASP A 239 -0.54 7.14 12.92
C ASP A 239 0.60 6.63 12.02
N TYR A 240 0.39 5.47 11.38
CA TYR A 240 1.35 4.75 10.58
C TYR A 240 0.69 4.15 9.32
N PRO A 241 1.46 3.95 8.22
CA PRO A 241 0.93 3.42 6.97
C PRO A 241 0.73 1.90 7.03
N ILE A 242 -0.13 1.43 7.93
CA ILE A 242 -0.35 0.00 8.22
C ILE A 242 -1.57 -0.59 7.52
N LEU A 243 -2.37 0.21 6.80
CA LEU A 243 -3.57 -0.33 6.15
C LEU A 243 -3.19 -1.23 4.98
N PHE A 244 -3.56 -2.51 5.06
CA PHE A 244 -3.35 -3.49 4.00
C PHE A 244 -4.42 -3.38 2.88
N LEU A 245 -4.58 -2.18 2.32
CA LEU A 245 -5.68 -1.82 1.42
C LEU A 245 -5.67 -2.63 0.11
N SER A 246 -4.49 -2.90 -0.43
CA SER A 246 -4.34 -3.59 -1.72
C SER A 246 -4.82 -5.04 -1.67
N ARG A 247 -4.98 -5.64 -0.49
CA ARG A 247 -5.51 -7.00 -0.37
C ARG A 247 -6.92 -7.12 -0.96
N TYR A 248 -7.82 -6.23 -0.52
CA TYR A 248 -9.19 -6.20 -1.03
C TYR A 248 -9.20 -5.86 -2.52
N ILE A 249 -8.34 -4.93 -2.96
CA ILE A 249 -8.23 -4.58 -4.39
C ILE A 249 -7.78 -5.77 -5.22
N MET A 250 -6.86 -6.60 -4.72
CA MET A 250 -6.40 -7.80 -5.41
C MET A 250 -7.51 -8.88 -5.45
N ASP A 251 -8.17 -9.14 -4.32
CA ASP A 251 -9.26 -10.12 -4.23
C ASP A 251 -10.47 -9.73 -5.11
N HIS A 252 -10.69 -8.42 -5.31
CA HIS A 252 -11.77 -7.84 -6.11
C HIS A 252 -11.28 -7.05 -7.33
N LYS A 253 -10.16 -7.47 -7.94
CA LYS A 253 -9.46 -6.72 -9.01
C LYS A 253 -10.34 -6.34 -10.20
N GLN A 254 -11.26 -7.22 -10.59
CA GLN A 254 -12.18 -6.94 -11.69
C GLN A 254 -13.16 -5.80 -11.34
N GLU A 255 -13.77 -5.85 -10.15
CA GLU A 255 -14.66 -4.81 -9.65
C GLU A 255 -13.95 -3.45 -9.56
N TYR A 256 -12.70 -3.43 -9.10
CA TYR A 256 -11.88 -2.21 -9.04
C TYR A 256 -11.82 -1.49 -10.39
N TYR A 257 -11.43 -2.21 -11.45
CA TYR A 257 -11.34 -1.61 -12.78
C TYR A 257 -12.70 -1.32 -13.39
N ASP A 258 -13.73 -2.12 -13.12
CA ASP A 258 -15.09 -1.90 -13.62
C ASP A 258 -15.72 -0.65 -13.01
N TYR A 259 -15.55 -0.42 -11.71
CA TYR A 259 -16.04 0.79 -11.04
C TYR A 259 -15.22 2.02 -11.42
N LEU A 260 -13.89 1.91 -11.52
CA LEU A 260 -13.04 3.01 -12.02
C LEU A 260 -13.47 3.44 -13.43
N ALA A 261 -13.66 2.47 -14.33
CA ALA A 261 -14.16 2.71 -15.68
C ALA A 261 -15.60 3.26 -15.66
N GLY A 262 -16.44 2.77 -14.75
CA GLY A 262 -17.83 3.19 -14.57
C GLY A 262 -17.99 4.69 -14.29
N VAL A 263 -17.08 5.28 -13.50
CA VAL A 263 -17.08 6.74 -13.26
C VAL A 263 -16.85 7.50 -14.56
N SER A 264 -15.78 7.19 -15.29
CA SER A 264 -15.47 7.88 -16.55
C SER A 264 -16.52 7.66 -17.64
N GLN A 265 -17.26 6.54 -17.62
CA GLN A 265 -18.20 6.17 -18.69
C GLN A 265 -19.65 6.54 -18.40
N ARG A 266 -20.04 6.60 -17.12
CA ARG A 266 -21.44 6.75 -16.68
C ARG A 266 -21.61 7.69 -15.50
N GLY A 267 -20.54 8.29 -14.97
CA GLY A 267 -20.60 9.11 -13.75
C GLY A 267 -20.91 8.29 -12.49
N ASP A 268 -20.60 6.99 -12.49
CA ASP A 268 -20.94 6.04 -11.41
C ASP A 268 -20.07 6.20 -10.15
N TRP A 269 -20.07 7.41 -9.58
CA TRP A 269 -19.34 7.78 -8.38
C TRP A 269 -19.78 6.99 -7.15
N LYS A 270 -21.09 6.70 -7.05
CA LYS A 270 -21.66 5.96 -5.93
C LYS A 270 -20.97 4.62 -5.73
N ASN A 271 -20.91 3.79 -6.78
CA ASN A 271 -20.34 2.45 -6.67
C ASN A 271 -18.84 2.49 -6.44
N TRP A 272 -18.13 3.45 -7.05
CA TRP A 272 -16.71 3.67 -6.80
C TRP A 272 -16.41 4.04 -5.33
N ILE A 273 -17.12 5.01 -4.78
CA ILE A 273 -16.96 5.42 -3.37
C ILE A 273 -17.30 4.27 -2.44
N LEU A 274 -18.41 3.56 -2.67
CA LEU A 274 -18.79 2.39 -1.89
C LEU A 274 -17.72 1.28 -1.94
N TYR A 275 -17.11 1.05 -3.09
CA TYR A 275 -16.04 0.07 -3.25
C TYR A 275 -14.82 0.43 -2.39
N ILE A 276 -14.34 1.67 -2.46
CA ILE A 276 -13.19 2.13 -1.67
C ILE A 276 -13.50 2.08 -0.17
N LEU A 277 -14.69 2.51 0.26
CA LEU A 277 -15.07 2.44 1.68
C LEU A 277 -15.20 0.99 2.18
N LYS A 278 -15.68 0.05 1.36
CA LYS A 278 -15.67 -1.38 1.70
C LYS A 278 -14.26 -1.93 1.79
N ALA A 279 -13.38 -1.53 0.87
CA ALA A 279 -11.97 -1.93 0.92
C ALA A 279 -11.33 -1.47 2.23
N ILE A 280 -11.52 -0.21 2.62
CA ILE A 280 -11.05 0.34 3.90
C ILE A 280 -11.64 -0.42 5.09
N GLU A 281 -12.96 -0.66 5.13
CA GLU A 281 -13.60 -1.43 6.21
C GLU A 281 -12.97 -2.83 6.37
N ASN A 282 -12.96 -3.63 5.30
CA ASN A 282 -12.52 -5.02 5.34
C ASN A 282 -11.03 -5.12 5.69
N THR A 283 -10.21 -4.30 5.04
CA THR A 283 -8.75 -4.34 5.26
C THR A 283 -8.35 -3.76 6.60
N SER A 284 -9.12 -2.82 7.17
CA SER A 284 -8.88 -2.35 8.54
C SER A 284 -9.13 -3.46 9.55
N ARG A 285 -10.24 -4.20 9.42
CA ARG A 285 -10.54 -5.35 10.29
C ARG A 285 -9.52 -6.48 10.14
N LEU A 286 -9.19 -6.85 8.89
CA LEU A 286 -8.15 -7.85 8.60
C LEU A 286 -6.80 -7.47 9.22
N THR A 287 -6.39 -6.20 9.05
CA THR A 287 -5.12 -5.72 9.61
C THR A 287 -5.16 -5.74 11.14
N PHE A 288 -6.28 -5.35 11.75
CA PHE A 288 -6.46 -5.41 13.20
C PHE A 288 -6.31 -6.84 13.72
N ASP A 289 -6.97 -7.81 13.09
CA ASP A 289 -6.91 -9.22 13.48
C ASP A 289 -5.48 -9.78 13.33
N LYS A 290 -4.79 -9.47 12.23
CA LYS A 290 -3.38 -9.83 12.04
C LYS A 290 -2.47 -9.25 13.12
N ILE A 291 -2.68 -8.00 13.50
CA ILE A 291 -1.93 -7.37 14.59
C ILE A 291 -2.18 -8.11 15.89
N GLN A 292 -3.43 -8.48 16.18
CA GLN A 292 -3.78 -9.22 17.37
C GLN A 292 -3.11 -10.60 17.41
N ASP A 293 -3.18 -11.35 16.31
CA ASP A 293 -2.55 -12.66 16.19
C ASP A 293 -1.03 -12.58 16.35
N ILE A 294 -0.39 -11.55 15.80
CA ILE A 294 1.05 -11.34 15.95
C ILE A 294 1.42 -11.04 17.40
N LEU A 295 0.64 -10.21 18.09
CA LEU A 295 0.88 -9.92 19.51
C LEU A 295 0.73 -11.17 20.37
N THR A 296 -0.33 -11.95 20.17
CA THR A 296 -0.53 -13.23 20.89
C THR A 296 0.60 -14.22 20.59
N ALA A 297 0.97 -14.42 19.32
CA ALA A 297 2.07 -15.31 18.97
C ALA A 297 3.42 -14.86 19.56
N LYS A 298 3.64 -13.54 19.68
CA LYS A 298 4.83 -12.97 20.31
C LYS A 298 4.86 -13.24 21.81
N GLU A 299 3.73 -13.06 22.49
CA GLU A 299 3.57 -13.35 23.93
C GLU A 299 3.79 -14.84 24.21
N ASP A 300 3.14 -15.73 23.46
CA ASP A 300 3.28 -17.18 23.61
C ASP A 300 4.74 -17.64 23.39
N MET A 301 5.41 -17.11 22.37
CA MET A 301 6.82 -17.43 22.11
C MET A 301 7.72 -16.94 23.24
N LEU A 302 7.47 -15.75 23.78
CA LEU A 302 8.22 -15.21 24.91
C LEU A 302 8.06 -16.06 26.17
N GLU A 303 6.85 -16.52 26.48
CA GLU A 303 6.60 -17.41 27.62
C GLU A 303 7.38 -18.73 27.52
N ILE A 304 7.52 -19.28 26.31
CA ILE A 304 8.31 -20.50 26.08
C ILE A 304 9.80 -20.21 26.25
N ILE A 305 10.31 -19.12 25.68
CA ILE A 305 11.72 -18.76 25.75
C ILE A 305 12.15 -18.38 27.17
N LEU A 306 11.28 -17.75 27.97
CA LEU A 306 11.57 -17.43 29.37
C LEU A 306 11.80 -18.67 30.25
N LYS A 307 11.28 -19.83 29.85
CA LYS A 307 11.57 -21.12 30.52
C LYS A 307 12.97 -21.65 30.20
N GLU A 308 13.59 -21.16 29.14
CA GLU A 308 14.96 -21.49 28.74
C GLU A 308 15.95 -20.47 29.34
N THR A 309 16.42 -20.76 30.55
CA THR A 309 17.23 -19.82 31.35
C THR A 309 18.60 -19.46 30.74
N SER A 310 19.05 -20.20 29.72
CA SER A 310 20.34 -19.92 29.08
C SER A 310 20.30 -18.76 28.06
N ILE A 311 19.11 -18.36 27.61
CA ILE A 311 18.92 -17.27 26.65
C ILE A 311 18.90 -15.93 27.42
N ARG A 312 19.89 -15.08 27.15
CA ARG A 312 19.94 -13.71 27.68
C ARG A 312 19.10 -12.78 26.83
N LYS A 313 18.48 -11.74 27.40
CA LYS A 313 17.64 -10.76 26.68
C LYS A 313 16.53 -11.41 25.82
N PRO A 314 15.75 -12.35 26.36
CA PRO A 314 14.75 -13.10 25.58
C PRO A 314 13.71 -12.19 24.90
N GLU A 315 13.37 -11.05 25.50
CA GLU A 315 12.46 -10.06 24.93
C GLU A 315 13.00 -9.47 23.62
N ASP A 316 14.29 -9.10 23.58
CA ASP A 316 14.95 -8.55 22.40
C ASP A 316 15.03 -9.59 21.27
N LEU A 317 15.31 -10.86 21.62
CA LEU A 317 15.34 -11.96 20.64
C LEU A 317 13.96 -12.19 20.02
N VAL A 318 12.93 -12.36 20.84
CA VAL A 318 11.55 -12.53 20.38
C VAL A 318 11.14 -11.33 19.52
N GLN A 319 11.45 -10.13 19.98
CA GLN A 319 11.16 -8.92 19.22
C GLN A 319 11.82 -8.95 17.82
N ALA A 320 13.11 -9.30 17.72
CA ALA A 320 13.79 -9.42 16.43
C ALA A 320 13.13 -10.47 15.52
N LEU A 321 12.73 -11.62 16.07
CA LEU A 321 12.06 -12.70 15.32
C LEU A 321 10.67 -12.34 14.80
N PHE A 322 10.04 -11.31 15.38
CA PHE A 322 8.75 -10.80 14.93
C PHE A 322 8.85 -9.60 13.98
N THR A 323 10.08 -9.13 13.68
CA THR A 323 10.32 -8.03 12.72
C THR A 323 10.11 -8.48 11.28
N GLN A 324 10.42 -9.75 11.02
CA GLN A 324 10.30 -10.39 9.73
C GLN A 324 10.28 -11.91 9.94
N PRO A 325 9.58 -12.67 9.09
CA PRO A 325 9.53 -14.13 9.21
C PRO A 325 10.89 -14.79 9.07
N PHE A 326 11.82 -14.22 8.30
CA PHE A 326 13.14 -14.79 8.04
C PHE A 326 14.23 -14.05 8.79
N THR A 327 14.85 -14.72 9.76
CA THR A 327 15.95 -14.17 10.55
C THR A 327 17.28 -14.83 10.18
N LYS A 328 18.35 -14.03 10.10
CA LYS A 328 19.73 -14.49 10.00
C LYS A 328 20.47 -14.18 11.29
N VAL A 329 21.62 -14.82 11.46
CA VAL A 329 22.55 -14.51 12.57
C VAL A 329 22.93 -13.03 12.56
N ASN A 330 23.24 -12.46 11.39
CA ASN A 330 23.67 -11.07 11.31
C ASN A 330 22.57 -10.07 11.71
N HIS A 331 21.29 -10.40 11.47
CA HIS A 331 20.18 -9.56 11.94
C HIS A 331 20.14 -9.38 13.45
N LEU A 332 20.76 -10.27 14.23
CA LEU A 332 20.88 -10.15 15.69
C LEU A 332 22.22 -9.50 16.12
N THR A 333 23.26 -9.60 15.28
CA THR A 333 24.57 -9.00 15.57
C THR A 333 24.65 -7.55 15.15
N ASP A 334 24.07 -7.18 14.01
CA ASP A 334 24.17 -5.86 13.39
C ASP A 334 23.46 -4.79 14.23
N VAL A 335 22.40 -5.19 14.93
CA VAL A 335 21.66 -4.38 15.92
C VAL A 335 22.26 -4.47 17.34
N GLY A 336 23.34 -5.24 17.52
CA GLY A 336 24.06 -5.34 18.80
C GLY A 336 23.34 -6.12 19.91
N ILE A 337 22.38 -6.98 19.56
CA ILE A 337 21.68 -7.81 20.57
C ILE A 337 22.64 -8.87 21.12
N TYR A 338 23.33 -9.60 20.24
CA TYR A 338 24.24 -10.70 20.59
C TYR A 338 25.53 -10.71 19.76
N ALA A 339 26.58 -11.34 20.29
CA ALA A 339 27.73 -11.75 19.48
C ALA A 339 27.35 -12.92 18.55
N GLU A 340 28.06 -13.09 17.43
CA GLU A 340 27.71 -14.04 16.38
C GLU A 340 27.52 -15.49 16.87
N ASN A 341 28.45 -15.99 17.70
CA ASN A 341 28.36 -17.35 18.24
C ASN A 341 27.16 -17.52 19.18
N THR A 342 26.82 -16.48 19.95
CA THR A 342 25.65 -16.48 20.83
C THR A 342 24.35 -16.43 20.03
N ALA A 343 24.27 -15.58 19.01
CA ALA A 343 23.13 -15.53 18.09
C ALA A 343 22.90 -16.89 17.41
N ARG A 344 23.99 -17.54 16.95
CA ARG A 344 23.92 -18.88 16.33
C ARG A 344 23.46 -19.96 17.32
N ASP A 345 23.99 -19.97 18.54
CA ASP A 345 23.57 -20.89 19.61
C ASP A 345 22.08 -20.72 19.94
N TYR A 346 21.64 -19.48 20.15
CA TYR A 346 20.26 -19.18 20.51
C TYR A 346 19.28 -19.53 19.39
N LEU A 347 19.59 -19.17 18.14
CA LEU A 347 18.77 -19.59 16.99
C LEU A 347 18.74 -21.12 16.84
N GLY A 348 19.82 -21.83 17.16
CA GLY A 348 19.86 -23.29 17.24
C GLY A 348 18.90 -23.86 18.29
N LYS A 349 18.91 -23.31 19.50
CA LYS A 349 17.97 -23.69 20.57
C LYS A 349 16.51 -23.45 20.18
N LEU A 350 16.21 -22.35 19.50
CA LEU A 350 14.86 -22.09 19.01
C LEU A 350 14.39 -23.10 17.97
N VAL A 351 15.32 -23.68 17.17
CA VAL A 351 15.02 -24.80 16.27
C VAL A 351 14.70 -26.07 17.06
N GLU A 352 15.47 -26.37 18.11
CA GLU A 352 15.22 -27.52 19.00
C GLU A 352 13.86 -27.41 19.72
N LEU A 353 13.51 -26.19 20.16
CA LEU A 353 12.21 -25.85 20.74
C LEU A 353 11.07 -25.77 19.71
N ARG A 354 11.36 -25.94 18.41
CA ARG A 354 10.40 -25.85 17.30
C ARG A 354 9.68 -24.50 17.20
N LEU A 355 10.31 -23.43 17.69
CA LEU A 355 9.80 -22.06 17.56
C LEU A 355 10.17 -21.44 16.22
N VAL A 356 11.25 -21.92 15.59
CA VAL A 356 11.67 -21.53 14.25
C VAL A 356 12.15 -22.75 13.45
N GLU A 357 12.09 -22.67 12.13
CA GLU A 357 12.59 -23.70 11.21
C GLU A 357 13.89 -23.23 10.55
N LYS A 358 14.94 -24.06 10.57
CA LYS A 358 16.17 -23.76 9.82
C LYS A 358 15.95 -24.07 8.34
N LYS A 359 16.13 -23.07 7.47
CA LYS A 359 16.07 -23.22 6.01
C LYS A 359 17.38 -22.84 5.34
N GLU A 360 17.69 -23.53 4.24
CA GLU A 360 18.76 -23.13 3.34
C GLU A 360 18.17 -22.60 2.04
N ILE A 361 18.50 -21.36 1.69
CA ILE A 361 18.00 -20.70 0.48
C ILE A 361 19.21 -20.14 -0.26
N SER A 362 19.48 -20.67 -1.46
CA SER A 362 20.62 -20.28 -2.31
C SER A 362 21.97 -20.33 -1.55
N GLY A 363 22.21 -21.38 -0.77
CA GLY A 363 23.46 -21.58 -0.01
C GLY A 363 23.61 -20.72 1.25
N LYS A 364 22.57 -19.98 1.65
CA LYS A 364 22.55 -19.19 2.89
C LYS A 364 21.55 -19.77 3.89
N HIS A 365 21.90 -19.77 5.17
CA HIS A 365 21.03 -20.25 6.24
C HIS A 365 20.12 -19.14 6.79
N TYR A 366 18.85 -19.49 6.95
CA TYR A 366 17.80 -18.65 7.52
C TYR A 366 17.08 -19.42 8.62
N TYR A 367 16.49 -18.68 9.55
CA TYR A 367 15.63 -19.19 10.61
C TYR A 367 14.24 -18.59 10.39
N LEU A 368 13.28 -19.45 10.02
CA LEU A 368 11.93 -19.07 9.67
C LEU A 368 11.02 -19.14 10.90
N ASN A 369 10.47 -18.00 11.31
CA ASN A 369 9.35 -17.93 12.24
C ASN A 369 8.07 -18.38 11.52
N THR A 370 7.70 -19.66 11.73
CA THR A 370 6.59 -20.31 11.02
C THR A 370 5.24 -19.71 11.40
N GLU A 371 5.05 -19.33 12.67
CA GLU A 371 3.82 -18.72 13.13
C GLU A 371 3.62 -17.33 12.53
N LEU A 372 4.65 -16.48 12.54
CA LEU A 372 4.55 -15.18 11.88
C LEU A 372 4.29 -15.32 10.37
N LYS A 373 4.98 -16.25 9.69
CA LYS A 373 4.71 -16.52 8.27
C LYS A 373 3.23 -16.92 8.04
N ARG A 374 2.70 -17.80 8.89
CA ARG A 374 1.30 -18.24 8.81
C ARG A 374 0.34 -17.07 8.98
N ILE A 375 0.55 -16.21 9.98
CA ILE A 375 -0.33 -15.05 10.24
C ILE A 375 -0.30 -14.06 9.06
N LEU A 376 0.87 -13.86 8.44
CA LEU A 376 0.98 -12.91 7.33
C LEU A 376 0.36 -13.45 6.02
N ALA A 377 0.36 -14.76 5.81
CA ALA A 377 -0.13 -15.40 4.58
C ALA A 377 -1.66 -15.36 4.39
N TYR A 378 -2.45 -15.28 5.48
CA TYR A 378 -3.91 -15.40 5.44
C TYR A 378 -4.62 -14.12 5.88
#